data_AF-T1GM82-F1
#
_entry.id   AF-T1GM82-F1
#
_cell.length_a   1.000
_cell.length_b   1.000
_cell.length_c   1.000
_cell.angle_alpha   90.00
_cell.angle_beta   90.00
_cell.angle_gamma   90.00
#
_symmetry.space_group_name_H-M   'P 1'
#
loop_
_entity.id
_entity.type
_entity.pdbx_description
1 polymer ?
#
loop_
_entity_poly.entity_id
_entity_poly.type
_entity_poly.pdbx_seq_one_letter_code
_entity_poly.pdbx_strand_id
1 'polypeptide(L)'
;MSSRPREGRPDDQHGSQKHLTLAEKQKYIENYDFKYCDESSKYEKVAKIGQGTFGEVFKAREKKTNKKFVAMKKVLMDHEKEGFPITALREIRILQLLKHENVVN
;
A
#
# COMPACT_ATOMS: atom_id res chain seq x y z
N MET A 1 28.48 46.99 -24.37
CA MET A 1 28.06 45.57 -24.42
C MET A 1 28.87 44.82 -23.39
N SER A 2 28.28 44.47 -22.24
CA SER A 2 28.94 43.67 -21.20
C SER A 2 27.99 42.55 -20.80
N SER A 3 28.35 41.33 -21.21
CA SER A 3 27.57 40.12 -20.98
C SER A 3 27.92 39.59 -19.59
N ARG A 4 26.97 39.62 -18.64
CA ARG A 4 27.15 38.98 -17.33
C ARG A 4 27.14 37.45 -17.49
N PRO A 5 27.97 36.70 -16.77
CA PRO A 5 27.89 35.24 -16.77
C PRO A 5 26.61 34.79 -16.04
N ARG A 6 25.93 33.79 -16.59
CA ARG A 6 24.80 33.13 -15.91
C ARG A 6 25.34 32.29 -14.75
N GLU A 7 25.05 32.70 -13.52
CA GLU A 7 25.21 31.86 -12.34
C GLU A 7 24.35 30.59 -12.51
N GLY A 8 24.99 29.42 -12.40
CA GLY A 8 24.32 28.13 -12.45
C GLY A 8 23.36 28.00 -11.27
N ARG A 9 22.14 27.52 -11.54
CA ARG A 9 21.19 27.13 -10.50
C ARG A 9 21.83 26.01 -9.67
N PRO A 10 21.74 26.05 -8.32
CA PRO A 10 22.17 24.94 -7.50
C PRO A 10 21.33 23.71 -7.86
N ASP A 11 22.02 22.58 -8.08
CA ASP A 11 21.42 21.30 -8.40
C ASP A 11 20.37 20.93 -7.35
N ASP A 12 19.14 20.65 -7.82
CA ASP A 12 18.06 20.09 -7.02
C ASP A 12 18.54 18.76 -6.42
N GLN A 13 19.00 18.81 -5.18
CA GLN A 13 19.26 17.64 -4.36
C GLN A 13 17.94 16.88 -4.19
N HIS A 14 17.74 15.90 -5.06
CA HIS A 14 16.71 14.89 -4.90
C HIS A 14 16.99 14.18 -3.57
N GLY A 15 16.17 14.48 -2.57
CA GLY A 15 16.27 13.90 -1.24
C GLY A 15 16.31 12.38 -1.35
N SER A 16 17.45 11.81 -0.95
CA SER A 16 17.66 10.37 -0.92
C SER A 16 16.67 9.76 0.08
N GLN A 17 15.62 9.10 -0.42
CA GLN A 17 14.71 8.32 0.41
C GLN A 17 15.52 7.21 1.08
N LYS A 18 15.79 7.35 2.38
CA LYS A 18 16.43 6.32 3.19
C LYS A 18 15.53 5.08 3.18
N HIS A 19 15.98 4.00 2.55
CA HIS A 19 15.25 2.74 2.55
C HIS A 19 15.53 2.00 3.87
N LEU A 20 14.53 1.91 4.75
CA LEU A 20 14.62 1.14 5.99
C LEU A 20 14.88 -0.34 5.66
N THR A 21 15.80 -0.96 6.38
CA THR A 21 16.03 -2.40 6.30
C THR A 21 14.81 -3.18 6.79
N LEU A 22 14.71 -4.47 6.42
CA LEU A 22 13.62 -5.34 6.88
C LEU A 22 13.53 -5.41 8.41
N ALA A 23 14.67 -5.45 9.11
CA ALA A 23 14.73 -5.46 10.57
C ALA A 23 14.24 -4.14 11.18
N GLU A 24 14.58 -3.00 10.58
CA GLU A 24 14.10 -1.70 11.03
C GLU A 24 12.60 -1.53 10.77
N LYS A 25 12.08 -2.01 9.63
CA LYS A 25 10.64 -2.04 9.33
C LYS A 25 9.90 -2.93 10.34
N GLN A 26 10.45 -4.08 10.68
CA GLN A 26 9.87 -5.00 11.66
C GLN A 26 9.81 -4.35 13.05
N LYS A 27 10.91 -3.73 13.50
CA LYS A 27 10.96 -2.99 14.76
C LYS A 27 9.98 -1.82 14.80
N TYR A 28 9.77 -1.14 13.67
CA TYR A 28 8.74 -0.10 13.57
C TYR A 28 7.34 -0.68 13.73
N ILE A 29 7.03 -1.82 13.10
CA ILE A 29 5.73 -2.47 13.24
C ILE A 29 5.51 -2.94 14.69
N GLU A 30 6.52 -3.50 15.34
CA GLU A 30 6.45 -3.99 16.72
C GLU A 30 6.32 -2.87 17.75
N ASN A 31 6.94 -1.71 17.50
CA ASN A 31 6.93 -0.58 18.43
C ASN A 31 5.65 0.27 18.37
N TYR A 32 4.77 0.03 17.40
CA TYR A 32 3.56 0.83 17.19
C TYR A 32 2.30 -0.01 17.38
N ASP A 33 1.37 0.51 18.20
CA ASP A 33 0.04 -0.08 18.37
C ASP A 33 -0.92 0.40 17.28
N PHE A 34 -1.29 -0.50 16.37
CA PHE A 34 -2.22 -0.23 15.27
C PHE A 34 -3.65 -0.69 15.61
N LYS A 35 -4.29 -0.06 16.60
CA LYS A 35 -5.62 -0.41 17.11
C LYS A 35 -6.72 -0.63 16.06
N TYR A 36 -6.65 0.05 14.92
CA TYR A 36 -7.68 0.02 13.87
C TYR A 36 -7.23 -0.70 12.58
N CYS A 37 -6.05 -1.33 12.58
CA CYS A 37 -5.51 -2.02 11.41
C CYS A 37 -5.02 -3.41 11.81
N ASP A 38 -5.80 -4.42 11.42
CA ASP A 38 -5.50 -5.80 11.73
C ASP A 38 -4.41 -6.38 10.82
N GLU A 39 -3.58 -7.24 11.38
CA GLU A 39 -2.60 -7.99 10.59
C GLU A 39 -3.28 -8.95 9.59
N SER A 40 -2.70 -9.05 8.39
CA SER A 40 -3.12 -10.05 7.40
C SER A 40 -2.94 -11.50 7.88
N SER A 41 -2.10 -11.72 8.91
CA SER A 41 -1.84 -13.01 9.54
C SER A 41 -3.09 -13.65 10.15
N LYS A 42 -4.13 -12.87 10.45
CA LYS A 42 -5.46 -13.35 10.88
C LYS A 42 -6.17 -14.20 9.80
N TYR A 43 -5.73 -14.12 8.56
CA TYR A 43 -6.27 -14.86 7.43
C TYR A 43 -5.24 -15.82 6.85
N GLU A 44 -5.73 -16.97 6.38
CA GLU A 44 -4.97 -17.96 5.62
C GLU A 44 -5.23 -17.76 4.14
N LYS A 45 -4.19 -17.53 3.33
CA LYS A 45 -4.33 -17.44 1.88
C LYS A 45 -4.54 -18.85 1.32
N VAL A 46 -5.67 -19.07 0.66
CA VAL A 46 -6.07 -20.38 0.12
C VAL A 46 -5.66 -20.52 -1.34
N ALA A 47 -5.96 -19.51 -2.17
CA ALA A 47 -5.63 -19.52 -3.58
C ALA A 47 -5.51 -18.10 -4.13
N LYS A 48 -4.67 -17.91 -5.15
CA LYS A 48 -4.70 -16.70 -5.97
C LYS A 48 -5.89 -16.80 -6.94
N ILE A 49 -6.77 -15.80 -6.92
CA ILE A 49 -8.00 -15.77 -7.72
C ILE A 49 -8.00 -14.66 -8.78
N GLY A 50 -7.01 -13.77 -8.77
CA GLY A 50 -6.88 -12.74 -9.79
C GLY A 50 -5.55 -12.01 -9.74
N GLN A 51 -5.19 -11.41 -10.87
CA GLN A 51 -4.07 -10.48 -11.01
C GLN A 51 -4.48 -9.40 -12.00
N GLY A 52 -4.25 -8.15 -11.64
CA GLY A 52 -4.43 -7.00 -12.51
C GLY A 52 -3.28 -6.02 -12.35
N THR A 53 -3.36 -4.90 -13.05
CA THR A 53 -2.34 -3.85 -13.04
C THR A 53 -2.08 -3.29 -11.63
N PHE A 54 -3.12 -3.24 -10.79
CA PHE A 54 -3.06 -2.58 -9.48
C PHE A 54 -2.97 -3.54 -8.30
N GLY A 55 -2.91 -4.86 -8.53
CA GLY A 55 -2.95 -5.79 -7.41
C GLY A 55 -3.08 -7.26 -7.76
N GLU A 56 -2.74 -8.08 -6.77
CA GLU A 56 -3.05 -9.51 -6.75
C GLU A 56 -4.21 -9.77 -5.82
N VAL A 57 -5.15 -10.63 -6.21
CA VAL A 57 -6.31 -10.99 -5.39
C VAL A 57 -6.21 -12.44 -4.97
N PHE A 58 -6.35 -12.69 -3.67
CA PHE A 58 -6.34 -14.02 -3.07
C PHE A 58 -7.69 -14.33 -2.44
N LYS A 59 -8.19 -15.56 -2.62
CA LYS A 59 -9.17 -16.13 -1.72
C LYS A 59 -8.47 -16.43 -0.41
N ALA A 60 -8.96 -15.90 0.70
CA ALA A 60 -8.41 -16.15 2.02
C ALA A 60 -9.51 -16.60 3.00
N ARG A 61 -9.12 -17.35 4.02
CA ARG A 61 -10.02 -17.88 5.07
C ARG A 61 -9.65 -17.27 6.41
N GLU A 62 -10.64 -16.79 7.17
CA GLU A 62 -10.41 -16.29 8.53
C GLU A 62 -9.98 -17.44 9.46
N LYS A 63 -8.80 -17.34 10.09
CA LYS A 63 -8.24 -18.43 10.90
C LYS A 63 -8.98 -18.67 12.22
N LYS A 64 -9.58 -17.63 12.81
CA LYS A 64 -10.21 -17.72 14.14
C LYS A 64 -11.42 -18.64 14.13
N THR A 65 -12.30 -18.49 13.14
CA THR A 65 -13.55 -19.26 13.07
C THR A 65 -13.52 -20.32 11.98
N ASN A 66 -12.68 -20.14 10.95
CA ASN A 66 -12.69 -20.90 9.70
C ASN A 66 -14.03 -20.90 8.94
N LYS A 67 -14.97 -20.00 9.30
CA LYS A 67 -16.30 -19.92 8.70
C LYS A 67 -16.40 -18.92 7.56
N LYS A 68 -15.52 -17.92 7.52
CA LYS A 68 -15.59 -16.81 6.55
C LYS A 68 -14.47 -16.89 5.53
N PHE A 69 -14.85 -16.90 4.25
CA PHE A 69 -13.95 -16.62 3.14
C PHE A 69 -14.02 -15.13 2.79
N VAL A 70 -12.88 -14.56 2.41
CA VAL A 70 -12.74 -13.17 1.97
C VAL A 70 -11.88 -13.10 0.71
N ALA A 71 -12.07 -12.03 -0.06
CA ALA A 71 -11.13 -11.65 -1.11
C ALA A 71 -10.09 -10.69 -0.51
N MET A 72 -8.81 -11.06 -0.57
CA MET A 72 -7.69 -10.25 -0.09
C MET A 72 -6.95 -9.67 -1.30
N LYS A 73 -7.14 -8.38 -1.57
CA LYS A 73 -6.38 -7.64 -2.60
C LYS A 73 -5.08 -7.11 -1.99
N LYS A 74 -3.94 -7.58 -2.49
CA LYS A 74 -2.62 -7.05 -2.17
C LYS A 74 -2.34 -5.87 -3.10
N VAL A 75 -2.17 -4.68 -2.52
CA VAL A 75 -1.71 -3.48 -3.23
C VAL A 75 -0.24 -3.69 -3.60
N LEU A 76 0.10 -3.47 -4.87
CA LEU A 76 1.48 -3.56 -5.36
C LEU A 76 2.16 -2.19 -5.19
N MET A 77 3.41 -2.21 -4.75
CA MET A 77 4.22 -1.00 -4.48
C MET A 77 5.35 -0.81 -5.51
N ASP A 78 5.50 -1.75 -6.45
CA ASP A 78 6.72 -1.93 -7.26
C ASP A 78 7.00 -0.77 -8.24
N HIS A 79 5.99 0.07 -8.53
CA HIS A 79 6.09 1.17 -9.48
C HIS A 79 5.93 2.56 -8.83
N GLU A 80 5.77 2.65 -7.52
CA GLU A 80 5.43 3.90 -6.85
C GLU A 80 6.66 4.58 -6.24
N LYS A 81 7.06 5.73 -6.78
CA LYS A 81 8.19 6.53 -6.26
C LYS A 81 7.80 7.42 -5.07
N GLU A 82 6.51 7.71 -4.93
CA GLU A 82 5.98 8.70 -3.99
C GLU A 82 5.38 8.06 -2.72
N GLY A 83 5.65 6.78 -2.48
CA GLY A 83 5.15 6.05 -1.32
C GLY A 83 3.90 5.24 -1.65
N PHE A 84 2.81 5.43 -0.92
CA PHE A 84 1.59 4.64 -1.09
C PHE A 84 0.81 5.10 -2.34
N PRO A 85 0.40 4.18 -3.26
CA PRO A 85 -0.24 4.57 -4.51
C PRO A 85 -1.50 5.42 -4.32
N ILE A 86 -1.58 6.56 -5.01
CA ILE A 86 -2.75 7.45 -4.95
C ILE A 86 -4.02 6.77 -5.47
N THR A 87 -3.85 5.84 -6.41
CA THR A 87 -4.94 5.02 -6.95
C THR A 87 -5.53 4.11 -5.87
N ALA A 88 -4.70 3.49 -5.04
CA ALA A 88 -5.16 2.66 -3.92
C ALA A 88 -5.89 3.50 -2.86
N LEU A 89 -5.45 4.72 -2.58
CA LEU A 89 -6.16 5.63 -1.68
C LEU A 89 -7.56 5.99 -2.20
N ARG A 90 -7.67 6.28 -3.50
CA ARG A 90 -8.97 6.56 -4.15
C ARG A 90 -9.90 5.36 -4.05
N GLU A 91 -9.40 4.15 -4.33
CA GLU A 91 -10.19 2.92 -4.20
C GLU A 91 -10.71 2.72 -2.77
N ILE A 92 -9.83 2.83 -1.76
CA ILE A 92 -10.23 2.70 -0.34
C ILE A 92 -11.30 3.72 0.01
N ARG A 93 -11.12 4.99 -0.39
CA ARG A 93 -12.08 6.05 -0.06
C ARG A 93 -13.43 5.81 -0.70
N ILE A 94 -13.46 5.40 -1.96
CA ILE A 94 -14.71 5.10 -2.68
C ILE A 94 -15.43 3.91 -2.02
N LEU A 95 -14.72 2.82 -1.72
CA LEU A 95 -15.31 1.64 -1.06
C LEU A 95 -15.82 1.92 0.35
N GLN A 96 -15.21 2.86 1.08
CA GLN A 96 -15.69 3.31 2.37
C GLN A 96 -17.00 4.12 2.27
N LEU A 97 -17.16 4.90 1.20
CA LEU A 97 -18.33 5.78 0.99
C LEU A 97 -19.52 5.06 0.35
N LEU A 98 -19.27 4.06 -0.51
CA LEU A 98 -20.33 3.32 -1.19
C LEU A 98 -20.86 2.19 -0.32
N LYS A 99 -22.14 2.29 0.07
CA LYS A 99 -22.87 1.25 0.80
C LYS A 99 -24.19 0.97 0.07
N HIS A 100 -24.19 -0.10 -0.72
CA HIS A 100 -25.33 -0.50 -1.53
C HIS A 100 -25.28 -2.01 -1.78
N GLU A 101 -26.43 -2.68 -1.89
CA GLU A 101 -26.54 -4.14 -2.06
C GLU A 101 -25.76 -4.65 -3.29
N ASN A 102 -25.83 -3.91 -4.40
CA ASN A 102 -25.15 -4.23 -5.66
C ASN A 102 -23.71 -3.70 -5.76
N VAL A 103 -23.13 -3.19 -4.66
CA VAL A 103 -21.74 -2.72 -4.62
C VAL A 103 -20.97 -3.58 -3.64
N VAL A 104 -19.73 -3.93 -4.00
CA VAL A 104 -18.85 -4.75 -3.16
C VAL A 104 -18.62 -4.10 -1.79
N ASN A 105 -18.63 -4.91 -0.73
CA ASN A 105 -18.63 -4.47 0.67
C ASN A 105 -17.43 -5.00 1.46
#